data_AF-A0A317C9T3-F1
#
_entry.id   AF-A0A317C9T3-F1
#
_cell.length_a   1.000
_cell.length_b   1.000
_cell.length_c   1.000
_cell.angle_alpha   90.00
_cell.angle_beta   90.00
_cell.angle_gamma   90.00
#
_symmetry.space_group_name_H-M   'P 1'
#
loop_
_entity.id
_entity.type
_entity.pdbx_description
1 polymer ?
#
loop_
_entity_poly.entity_id
_entity_poly.type
_entity_poly.pdbx_seq_one_letter_code
_entity_poly.pdbx_strand_id
1 'polypeptide(L)'
;MNIDLIPYLPELISVSIIAIFMAISPGADFVMVTRNSVFYSRKAGLYSALGVSLAIWIHVAYSIAGLAIIISNSIVLFSIIKYLGAAYLIYIGWKTLQSKSNVDMERQLDSEGLSNVAAFKIGFITNALNPKTTIFFLSIFTQVVNPQTPVWLQVVYGAIISLSHLLWFCSVSIFLSQPVLLKKFHTYQNAIEKVVGSLLIGFGLKVAMTSND
;
A
#
# COMPACT_ATOMS: atom_id res chain seq x y z
N MET A 1 28.36 15.82 -5.18
CA MET A 1 27.43 16.43 -4.22
C MET A 1 27.17 15.38 -3.14
N ASN A 2 27.73 15.54 -1.94
CA ASN A 2 27.40 14.63 -0.82
C ASN A 2 25.96 14.94 -0.42
N ILE A 3 25.05 14.02 -0.74
CA ILE A 3 23.66 14.12 -0.31
C ILE A 3 23.63 13.66 1.15
N ASP A 4 23.43 14.58 2.08
CA ASP A 4 23.23 14.23 3.48
C ASP A 4 21.81 13.66 3.66
N LEU A 5 21.74 12.35 3.89
CA LEU A 5 20.49 11.62 4.08
C LEU A 5 20.06 11.56 5.55
N ILE A 6 20.92 11.96 6.49
CA ILE A 6 20.66 11.87 7.93
C ILE A 6 19.36 12.58 8.33
N PRO A 7 19.03 13.79 7.82
CA PRO A 7 17.78 14.47 8.16
C PRO A 7 16.52 13.70 7.76
N TYR A 8 16.61 12.86 6.72
CA TYR A 8 15.47 12.16 6.12
C TYR A 8 15.34 10.70 6.58
N LEU A 9 16.26 10.21 7.42
CA LEU A 9 16.20 8.85 7.97
C LEU A 9 14.86 8.55 8.66
N PRO A 10 14.26 9.45 9.46
CA PRO A 10 12.96 9.18 10.08
C PRO A 10 11.83 8.95 9.06
N GLU A 11 11.82 9.73 7.98
CA GLU A 11 10.85 9.58 6.87
C GLU A 11 11.09 8.27 6.13
N LEU A 12 12.33 7.97 5.76
CA LEU A 12 12.70 6.73 5.08
C LEU A 12 12.30 5.48 5.88
N ILE A 13 12.60 5.46 7.18
CA ILE A 13 12.26 4.36 8.08
C ILE A 13 10.74 4.23 8.18
N SER A 14 10.04 5.34 8.39
CA SER A 14 8.57 5.34 8.52
C SER A 14 7.91 4.86 7.23
N VAL A 15 8.26 5.43 6.07
CA VAL A 15 7.75 5.03 4.77
C VAL A 15 8.03 3.55 4.51
N SER A 16 9.25 3.06 4.79
CA SER A 16 9.62 1.66 4.56
C SER A 16 8.81 0.71 5.42
N ILE A 17 8.67 0.99 6.71
CA ILE A 17 7.89 0.18 7.65
C ILE A 17 6.43 0.15 7.19
N ILE A 18 5.83 1.32 6.95
CA ILE A 18 4.42 1.40 6.59
C ILE A 18 4.17 0.75 5.22
N ALA A 19 5.09 0.89 4.25
CA ALA A 19 5.01 0.24 2.95
C ALA A 19 4.96 -1.28 3.04
N ILE A 20 5.83 -1.88 3.88
CA ILE A 20 5.87 -3.33 4.09
C ILE A 20 4.57 -3.80 4.74
N PHE A 21 4.14 -3.16 5.83
CA PHE A 21 2.91 -3.54 6.52
C PHE A 21 1.67 -3.37 5.66
N MET A 22 1.63 -2.32 4.83
CA MET A 22 0.55 -2.14 3.87
C MET A 22 0.53 -3.26 2.84
N ALA A 23 1.67 -3.57 2.22
CA ALA A 23 1.73 -4.62 1.21
C ALA A 23 1.22 -5.95 1.78
N ILE A 24 1.60 -6.27 3.01
CA ILE A 24 1.19 -7.48 3.74
C ILE A 24 -0.31 -7.47 4.09
N SER A 25 -0.89 -6.30 4.35
CA SER A 25 -2.30 -6.15 4.74
C SER A 25 -3.25 -6.70 3.66
N PRO A 26 -4.02 -7.75 3.96
CA PRO A 26 -4.96 -8.31 2.99
C PRO A 26 -5.97 -7.27 2.50
N GLY A 27 -6.33 -7.38 1.22
CA GLY A 27 -7.22 -6.45 0.53
C GLY A 27 -7.49 -6.91 -0.90
N ALA A 28 -8.08 -6.04 -1.71
CA ALA A 28 -8.42 -6.35 -3.10
C ALA A 28 -7.22 -6.86 -3.92
N ASP A 29 -6.06 -6.21 -3.79
CA ASP A 29 -4.84 -6.59 -4.49
C ASP A 29 -4.37 -8.00 -4.10
N PHE A 30 -4.39 -8.32 -2.79
CA PHE A 30 -4.01 -9.65 -2.30
C PHE A 30 -4.94 -10.75 -2.82
N VAL A 31 -6.26 -10.52 -2.76
CA VAL A 31 -7.26 -11.47 -3.25
C VAL A 31 -7.07 -11.70 -4.75
N MET A 32 -6.91 -10.62 -5.52
CA MET A 32 -6.74 -10.68 -6.97
C MET A 32 -5.43 -11.38 -7.36
N VAL A 33 -4.28 -11.04 -6.76
CA VAL A 33 -2.99 -11.68 -7.08
C VAL A 33 -3.03 -13.16 -6.69
N THR A 34 -3.58 -13.49 -5.53
CA THR A 34 -3.71 -14.88 -5.07
C THR A 34 -4.62 -15.67 -6.01
N ARG A 35 -5.78 -15.13 -6.38
CA ARG A 35 -6.71 -15.74 -7.35
C ARG A 35 -6.01 -16.02 -8.68
N ASN A 36 -5.30 -15.03 -9.22
CA ASN A 36 -4.60 -15.18 -10.51
C ASN A 36 -3.47 -16.22 -10.44
N SER A 37 -2.79 -16.31 -9.28
CA SER A 37 -1.71 -17.26 -9.04
C SER A 37 -2.20 -18.70 -8.88
N VAL A 38 -3.30 -18.90 -8.13
CA VAL A 38 -3.87 -20.21 -7.79
C VAL A 38 -4.70 -20.80 -8.92
N PHE A 39 -5.57 -20.00 -9.54
CA PHE A 39 -6.55 -20.51 -10.50
C PHE A 39 -6.10 -20.48 -11.96
N TYR A 40 -5.14 -19.63 -12.32
CA TYR A 40 -4.63 -19.54 -13.70
C TYR A 40 -3.19 -20.02 -13.78
N SER A 41 -2.23 -19.26 -13.23
CA SER A 41 -0.83 -19.69 -13.14
C SER A 41 -0.01 -18.77 -12.26
N ARG A 42 1.13 -19.29 -11.74
CA ARG A 42 2.15 -18.45 -11.07
C ARG A 42 2.58 -17.27 -11.95
N LYS A 43 2.73 -17.47 -13.27
CA LYS A 43 3.09 -16.37 -14.18
C LYS A 43 2.01 -15.28 -14.19
N ALA A 44 0.75 -15.64 -14.27
CA ALA A 44 -0.36 -14.68 -14.22
C ALA A 44 -0.32 -13.85 -12.92
N GLY A 45 -0.03 -14.48 -11.78
CA GLY A 45 0.19 -13.78 -10.52
C GLY A 45 1.36 -12.80 -10.54
N LEU A 46 2.50 -13.18 -11.09
CA LEU A 46 3.67 -12.29 -11.25
C LEU A 46 3.37 -11.07 -12.14
N TYR A 47 2.68 -11.27 -13.27
CA TYR A 47 2.26 -10.15 -14.12
C TYR A 47 1.24 -9.25 -13.42
N SER A 48 0.34 -9.83 -12.62
CA SER A 48 -0.58 -9.04 -11.78
C SER A 48 0.18 -8.20 -10.74
N ALA A 49 1.21 -8.77 -10.09
CA ALA A 49 2.07 -8.06 -9.15
C ALA A 49 2.82 -6.88 -9.81
N LEU A 50 3.31 -7.06 -11.04
CA LEU A 50 3.90 -5.98 -11.84
C LEU A 50 2.88 -4.87 -12.14
N GLY A 51 1.65 -5.25 -12.49
CA GLY A 51 0.55 -4.31 -12.69
C GLY A 51 0.27 -3.46 -11.45
N VAL A 52 0.15 -4.10 -10.27
CA VAL A 52 -0.05 -3.43 -8.98
C VAL A 52 1.11 -2.47 -8.68
N SER A 53 2.35 -2.93 -8.85
CA SER A 53 3.57 -2.14 -8.61
C SER A 53 3.64 -0.90 -9.51
N LEU A 54 3.20 -1.00 -10.77
CA LEU A 54 3.15 0.15 -11.67
C LEU A 54 1.98 1.10 -11.39
N ALA A 55 0.83 0.59 -10.98
CA ALA A 55 -0.32 1.42 -10.59
C ALA A 55 -0.01 2.32 -9.38
N ILE A 56 0.85 1.86 -8.46
CA ILE A 56 1.36 2.67 -7.33
C ILE A 56 1.94 4.01 -7.80
N TRP A 57 2.56 4.09 -8.97
CA TRP A 57 3.12 5.34 -9.46
C TRP A 57 2.06 6.40 -9.80
N ILE A 58 0.82 6.01 -10.12
CA ILE A 58 -0.30 6.95 -10.22
C ILE A 58 -0.54 7.58 -8.85
N HIS A 59 -0.56 6.74 -7.80
CA HIS A 59 -0.79 7.19 -6.44
C HIS A 59 0.32 8.10 -5.92
N VAL A 60 1.56 7.77 -6.23
CA VAL A 60 2.72 8.64 -5.95
C VAL A 60 2.59 9.97 -6.70
N ALA A 61 2.26 9.96 -7.98
CA ALA A 61 2.22 11.16 -8.81
C ALA A 61 1.21 12.18 -8.30
N TYR A 62 -0.05 11.77 -8.05
CA TYR A 62 -1.03 12.72 -7.52
C TYR A 62 -0.73 13.09 -6.06
N SER A 63 -0.10 12.23 -5.25
CA SER A 63 0.25 12.56 -3.87
C SER A 63 1.33 13.65 -3.81
N ILE A 64 2.36 13.55 -4.65
CA ILE A 64 3.40 14.59 -4.79
C ILE A 64 2.77 15.89 -5.31
N ALA A 65 1.96 15.80 -6.38
CA ALA A 65 1.30 16.98 -6.95
C ALA A 65 0.32 17.64 -5.96
N GLY A 66 -0.48 16.83 -5.27
CA GLY A 66 -1.43 17.28 -4.25
C GLY A 66 -0.72 17.93 -3.07
N LEU A 67 0.37 17.34 -2.58
CA LEU A 67 1.19 17.92 -1.52
C LEU A 67 1.74 19.30 -1.92
N ALA A 68 2.28 19.43 -3.15
CA ALA A 68 2.77 20.70 -3.67
C ALA A 68 1.67 21.78 -3.74
N ILE A 69 0.47 21.42 -4.21
CA ILE A 69 -0.67 22.33 -4.26
C ILE A 69 -1.08 22.77 -2.86
N ILE A 70 -1.19 21.84 -1.91
CA ILE A 70 -1.61 22.14 -0.53
C ILE A 70 -0.63 23.12 0.14
N ILE A 71 0.67 22.88 0.02
CA ILE A 71 1.72 23.73 0.60
C ILE A 71 1.70 25.13 -0.02
N SER A 72 1.47 25.23 -1.33
CA SER A 72 1.48 26.52 -2.04
C SER A 72 0.28 27.43 -1.70
N ASN A 73 -0.82 26.87 -1.18
CA ASN A 73 -2.07 27.62 -0.99
C ASN A 73 -2.31 28.09 0.46
N SER A 74 -2.11 27.25 1.49
CA SER A 74 -2.35 27.67 2.88
C SER A 74 -1.86 26.65 3.93
N ILE A 75 -1.20 27.14 4.98
CA ILE A 75 -0.85 26.37 6.20
C ILE A 75 -2.11 25.81 6.89
N VAL A 76 -3.23 26.52 6.84
CA VAL A 76 -4.51 26.05 7.41
C VAL A 76 -5.04 24.86 6.62
N LEU A 77 -4.97 24.91 5.29
CA LEU A 77 -5.40 23.81 4.43
C LEU A 77 -4.52 22.56 4.65
N PHE A 78 -3.20 22.76 4.77
CA PHE A 78 -2.27 21.70 5.14
C PHE A 78 -2.64 21.06 6.49
N SER A 79 -2.94 21.88 7.49
CA SER A 79 -3.33 21.42 8.82
C SER A 79 -4.61 20.58 8.80
N ILE A 80 -5.65 21.04 8.09
CA ILE A 80 -6.92 20.31 7.95
C ILE A 80 -6.67 18.95 7.30
N ILE A 81 -5.92 18.90 6.20
CA ILE A 81 -5.64 17.67 5.47
C ILE A 81 -4.77 16.72 6.30
N LYS A 82 -3.79 17.23 7.05
CA LYS A 82 -2.98 16.44 8.00
C LYS A 82 -3.87 15.72 9.02
N TYR A 83 -4.80 16.43 9.67
CA TYR A 83 -5.71 15.83 10.66
C TYR A 83 -6.70 14.85 10.02
N LEU A 84 -7.22 15.14 8.82
CA LEU A 84 -8.06 14.20 8.08
C LEU A 84 -7.30 12.92 7.70
N GLY A 85 -6.05 13.06 7.26
CA GLY A 85 -5.17 11.95 6.98
C GLY A 85 -4.92 11.08 8.22
N ALA A 86 -4.67 11.70 9.38
CA ALA A 86 -4.45 11.02 10.64
C ALA A 86 -5.69 10.25 11.11
N ALA A 87 -6.86 10.90 11.06
CA ALA A 87 -8.15 10.26 11.32
C ALA A 87 -8.38 9.07 10.38
N TYR A 88 -7.98 9.17 9.10
CA TYR A 88 -8.09 8.08 8.15
C TYR A 88 -7.15 6.90 8.46
N LEU A 89 -5.89 7.15 8.84
CA LEU A 89 -4.99 6.07 9.26
C LEU A 89 -5.54 5.32 10.49
N ILE A 90 -6.12 6.07 11.44
CA ILE A 90 -6.81 5.48 12.60
C ILE A 90 -8.02 4.66 12.14
N TYR A 91 -8.85 5.19 11.24
CA TYR A 91 -10.00 4.49 10.69
C TYR A 91 -9.62 3.20 9.96
N ILE A 92 -8.61 3.23 9.07
CA ILE A 92 -8.14 2.04 8.36
C ILE A 92 -7.48 1.06 9.32
N GLY A 93 -6.71 1.54 10.30
CA GLY A 93 -6.15 0.69 11.34
C GLY A 93 -7.25 -0.04 12.10
N TRP A 94 -8.28 0.69 12.56
CA TRP A 94 -9.45 0.14 13.26
C TRP A 94 -10.28 -0.82 12.38
N LYS A 95 -10.48 -0.50 11.11
CA LYS A 95 -11.15 -1.38 10.15
C LYS A 95 -10.35 -2.66 9.91
N THR A 96 -9.02 -2.56 9.87
CA THR A 96 -8.11 -3.72 9.77
C THR A 96 -8.21 -4.59 11.03
N LEU A 97 -8.34 -4.00 12.22
CA LEU A 97 -8.56 -4.76 13.47
C LEU A 97 -9.90 -5.50 13.52
N GLN A 98 -10.92 -4.98 12.84
CA GLN A 98 -12.27 -5.57 12.77
C GLN A 98 -12.49 -6.50 11.58
N SER A 99 -11.50 -6.61 10.68
CA SER A 99 -11.57 -7.47 9.52
C SER A 99 -11.84 -8.92 9.95
N LYS A 100 -12.96 -9.46 9.48
CA LYS A 100 -13.26 -10.90 9.50
C LYS A 100 -13.14 -11.37 8.06
N SER A 101 -11.92 -11.44 7.55
CA SER A 101 -11.69 -11.80 6.16
C SER A 101 -11.96 -13.29 5.94
N ASN A 102 -13.21 -13.64 5.64
CA ASN A 102 -13.53 -14.87 4.91
C ASN A 102 -13.30 -14.57 3.42
N VAL A 103 -12.13 -14.96 2.91
CA VAL A 103 -11.88 -14.90 1.46
C VAL A 103 -12.54 -16.12 0.82
N ASP A 104 -13.82 -15.99 0.48
CA ASP A 104 -14.50 -16.98 -0.35
C ASP A 104 -13.98 -16.85 -1.78
N MET A 105 -13.00 -17.69 -2.12
CA MET A 105 -12.49 -17.79 -3.48
C MET A 105 -13.44 -18.63 -4.34
N GLU A 106 -14.48 -18.00 -4.87
CA GLU A 106 -15.38 -18.65 -5.81
C GLU A 106 -14.68 -18.94 -7.14
N ARG A 107 -14.75 -20.19 -7.58
CA ARG A 107 -14.06 -20.70 -8.76
C ARG A 107 -14.90 -20.42 -10.01
N GLN A 108 -14.70 -19.27 -10.65
CA GLN A 108 -15.13 -19.09 -12.04
C GLN A 108 -14.00 -19.55 -12.97
N LEU A 109 -14.13 -20.78 -13.50
CA LEU A 109 -13.27 -21.33 -14.54
C LEU A 109 -13.76 -20.81 -15.90
N ASP A 110 -13.10 -19.80 -16.45
CA ASP A 110 -13.12 -19.61 -17.90
C ASP A 110 -12.14 -20.61 -18.50
N SER A 111 -12.55 -21.30 -19.58
CA SER A 111 -11.78 -22.37 -20.24
C SER A 111 -10.53 -21.88 -20.96
N GLU A 112 -10.37 -20.57 -21.10
CA GLU A 112 -9.21 -19.93 -21.71
C GLU A 112 -8.24 -19.45 -20.61
N GLY A 113 -6.97 -19.86 -20.70
CA GLY A 113 -5.94 -19.40 -19.77
C GLY A 113 -5.79 -17.87 -19.80
N LEU A 114 -5.56 -17.25 -18.64
CA LEU A 114 -5.36 -15.81 -18.54
C LEU A 114 -4.02 -15.40 -19.16
N SER A 115 -4.06 -14.55 -20.19
CA SER A 115 -2.85 -14.03 -20.83
C SER A 115 -2.04 -13.13 -19.88
N ASN A 116 -0.71 -13.10 -20.06
CA ASN A 116 0.19 -12.27 -19.24
C ASN A 116 -0.20 -10.78 -19.26
N VAL A 117 -0.61 -10.26 -20.43
CA VAL A 117 -1.04 -8.86 -20.59
C VAL A 117 -2.36 -8.62 -19.87
N ALA A 118 -3.31 -9.55 -19.95
CA ALA A 118 -4.58 -9.44 -19.23
C ALA A 118 -4.35 -9.46 -17.71
N ALA A 119 -3.51 -10.37 -17.21
CA ALA A 119 -3.14 -10.43 -15.80
C ALA A 119 -2.49 -9.13 -15.30
N PHE A 120 -1.57 -8.57 -16.09
CA PHE A 120 -0.97 -7.26 -15.80
C PHE A 120 -2.03 -6.14 -15.74
N LYS A 121 -2.92 -6.06 -16.72
CA LYS A 121 -3.99 -5.04 -16.75
C LYS A 121 -4.94 -5.16 -15.57
N ILE A 122 -5.33 -6.39 -15.21
CA ILE A 122 -6.15 -6.65 -14.03
C ILE A 122 -5.43 -6.11 -12.78
N GLY A 123 -4.15 -6.47 -12.58
CA GLY A 123 -3.38 -5.98 -11.45
C GLY A 123 -3.28 -4.45 -11.39
N PHE A 124 -3.01 -3.82 -12.52
CA PHE A 124 -2.91 -2.37 -12.63
C PHE A 124 -4.25 -1.69 -12.30
N ILE A 125 -5.35 -2.12 -12.92
CA ILE A 125 -6.67 -1.52 -12.73
C ILE A 125 -7.17 -1.76 -11.30
N THR A 126 -6.97 -2.97 -10.74
CA THR A 126 -7.36 -3.28 -9.37
C THR A 126 -6.71 -2.32 -8.38
N ASN A 127 -5.39 -2.10 -8.46
CA ASN A 127 -4.72 -1.20 -7.54
C ASN A 127 -4.99 0.28 -7.84
N ALA A 128 -5.01 0.69 -9.12
CA ALA A 128 -5.25 2.09 -9.50
C ALA A 128 -6.62 2.58 -9.04
N LEU A 129 -7.64 1.71 -9.04
CA LEU A 129 -8.99 2.01 -8.57
C LEU A 129 -9.23 1.60 -7.11
N ASN A 130 -8.20 1.18 -6.38
CA ASN A 130 -8.36 0.70 -5.01
C ASN A 130 -8.50 1.90 -4.04
N PRO A 131 -9.69 2.16 -3.47
CA PRO A 131 -9.88 3.31 -2.59
C PRO A 131 -9.08 3.19 -1.29
N LYS A 132 -8.74 1.97 -0.84
CA LYS A 132 -7.84 1.75 0.31
C LYS A 132 -6.44 2.29 -0.01
N THR A 133 -5.93 1.98 -1.20
CA THR A 133 -4.62 2.44 -1.66
C THR A 133 -4.62 3.94 -1.88
N THR A 134 -5.63 4.47 -2.58
CA THR A 134 -5.67 5.89 -2.93
C THR A 134 -5.59 6.79 -1.70
N ILE A 135 -6.47 6.55 -0.74
CA ILE A 135 -6.56 7.41 0.45
C ILE A 135 -5.34 7.18 1.37
N PHE A 136 -4.79 5.96 1.42
CA PHE A 136 -3.55 5.72 2.15
C PHE A 136 -2.36 6.52 1.61
N PHE A 137 -2.20 6.58 0.28
CA PHE A 137 -1.12 7.37 -0.32
C PHE A 137 -1.26 8.86 -0.01
N LEU A 138 -2.49 9.39 0.00
CA LEU A 138 -2.76 10.75 0.45
C LEU A 138 -2.40 10.91 1.93
N SER A 139 -2.78 9.95 2.78
CA SER A 139 -2.46 9.96 4.21
C SER A 139 -0.96 9.91 4.49
N ILE A 140 -0.17 9.03 3.87
CA ILE A 140 1.28 8.97 4.11
C ILE A 140 1.96 10.25 3.68
N PHE A 141 1.68 10.73 2.47
CA PHE A 141 2.40 11.88 1.92
C PHE A 141 2.08 13.17 2.67
N THR A 142 0.92 13.28 3.31
CA THR A 142 0.55 14.44 4.12
C THR A 142 1.07 14.38 5.56
N GLN A 143 1.41 13.18 6.05
CA GLN A 143 1.71 12.95 7.46
C GLN A 143 3.17 12.59 7.75
N VAL A 144 3.80 11.86 6.83
CA VAL A 144 5.15 11.33 6.99
C VAL A 144 6.15 12.18 6.23
N VAL A 145 5.77 12.66 5.05
CA VAL A 145 6.68 13.43 4.19
C VAL A 145 6.68 14.89 4.63
N ASN A 146 7.86 15.39 4.97
CA ASN A 146 8.01 16.80 5.33
C ASN A 146 7.77 17.70 4.09
N PRO A 147 7.09 18.84 4.21
CA PRO A 147 6.84 19.77 3.10
C PRO A 147 8.10 20.26 2.36
N GLN A 148 9.22 20.34 3.06
CA GLN A 148 10.53 20.75 2.54
C GLN A 148 11.32 19.56 1.95
N THR A 149 10.81 18.33 2.02
CA THR A 149 11.45 17.16 1.41
C THR A 149 11.51 17.30 -0.11
N PRO A 150 12.71 17.22 -0.73
CA PRO A 150 12.87 17.45 -2.15
C PRO A 150 12.16 16.37 -2.98
N VAL A 151 11.61 16.76 -4.13
CA VAL A 151 10.79 15.89 -5.00
C VAL A 151 11.50 14.58 -5.36
N TRP A 152 12.79 14.61 -5.63
CA TRP A 152 13.55 13.39 -5.97
C TRP A 152 13.52 12.35 -4.83
N LEU A 153 13.50 12.80 -3.57
CA LEU A 153 13.45 11.92 -2.41
C LEU A 153 12.02 11.39 -2.19
N GLN A 154 11.01 12.19 -2.51
CA GLN A 154 9.61 11.73 -2.55
C GLN A 154 9.40 10.64 -3.64
N VAL A 155 10.10 10.76 -4.77
CA VAL A 155 10.14 9.69 -5.80
C VAL A 155 10.82 8.43 -5.27
N VAL A 156 11.89 8.56 -4.45
CA VAL A 156 12.50 7.42 -3.76
C VAL A 156 11.51 6.76 -2.79
N TYR A 157 10.69 7.52 -2.06
CA TYR A 157 9.61 6.96 -1.23
C TYR A 157 8.61 6.17 -2.06
N GLY A 158 8.20 6.71 -3.21
CA GLY A 158 7.37 6.00 -4.19
C GLY A 158 8.00 4.69 -4.66
N ALA A 159 9.31 4.69 -4.94
CA ALA A 159 10.06 3.49 -5.34
C ALA A 159 10.10 2.45 -4.22
N ILE A 160 10.32 2.85 -2.97
CA ILE A 160 10.29 1.97 -1.79
C ILE A 160 8.92 1.29 -1.68
N ILE A 161 7.83 2.06 -1.80
CA ILE A 161 6.47 1.53 -1.68
C ILE A 161 6.17 0.58 -2.84
N SER A 162 6.47 0.99 -4.07
CA SER A 162 6.26 0.20 -5.29
C SER A 162 7.05 -1.12 -5.25
N LEU A 163 8.31 -1.08 -4.85
CA LEU A 163 9.17 -2.26 -4.72
C LEU A 163 8.71 -3.18 -3.59
N SER A 164 8.30 -2.64 -2.44
CA SER A 164 7.75 -3.43 -1.34
C SER A 164 6.51 -4.22 -1.77
N HIS A 165 5.60 -3.60 -2.51
CA HIS A 165 4.42 -4.27 -3.06
C HIS A 165 4.79 -5.31 -4.10
N LEU A 166 5.74 -5.00 -5.00
CA LEU A 166 6.21 -5.95 -6.00
C LEU A 166 6.81 -7.20 -5.34
N LEU A 167 7.74 -7.02 -4.42
CA LEU A 167 8.42 -8.12 -3.72
C LEU A 167 7.42 -8.96 -2.93
N TRP A 168 6.49 -8.32 -2.23
CA TRP A 168 5.44 -9.01 -1.50
C TRP A 168 4.56 -9.83 -2.44
N PHE A 169 3.97 -9.23 -3.47
CA PHE A 169 3.03 -9.94 -4.35
C PHE A 169 3.70 -10.97 -5.26
N CYS A 170 4.97 -10.79 -5.61
CA CYS A 170 5.77 -11.86 -6.22
C CYS A 170 5.94 -13.03 -5.25
N SER A 171 6.18 -12.76 -3.96
CA SER A 171 6.26 -13.80 -2.92
C SER A 171 4.91 -14.50 -2.74
N VAL A 172 3.80 -13.77 -2.73
CA VAL A 172 2.44 -14.34 -2.74
C VAL A 172 2.27 -15.28 -3.93
N SER A 173 2.65 -14.84 -5.13
CA SER A 173 2.49 -15.64 -6.34
C SER A 173 3.35 -16.91 -6.35
N ILE A 174 4.57 -16.87 -5.82
CA ILE A 174 5.46 -18.02 -5.79
C ILE A 174 5.08 -19.00 -4.68
N PHE A 175 4.86 -18.49 -3.46
CA PHE A 175 4.72 -19.30 -2.25
C PHE A 175 3.25 -19.58 -1.92
N LEU A 176 2.39 -18.56 -1.90
CA LEU A 176 0.98 -18.71 -1.51
C LEU A 176 0.10 -19.34 -2.60
N SER A 177 0.66 -19.64 -3.78
CA SER A 177 0.07 -20.59 -4.74
C SER A 177 0.00 -22.03 -4.20
N GLN A 178 0.72 -22.35 -3.12
CA GLN A 178 0.66 -23.67 -2.48
C GLN A 178 -0.47 -23.70 -1.45
N PRO A 179 -1.42 -24.66 -1.52
CA PRO A 179 -2.57 -24.73 -0.61
C PRO A 179 -2.20 -24.75 0.88
N VAL A 180 -1.06 -25.38 1.22
CA VAL A 180 -0.54 -25.46 2.60
C VAL A 180 -0.11 -24.09 3.12
N LEU A 181 0.60 -23.31 2.31
CA LEU A 181 1.07 -21.98 2.71
C LEU A 181 -0.09 -20.98 2.76
N LEU A 182 -1.05 -21.10 1.84
CA LEU A 182 -2.27 -20.28 1.85
C LEU A 182 -3.11 -20.53 3.11
N LYS A 183 -3.32 -21.79 3.49
CA LYS A 183 -4.02 -22.14 4.74
C LYS A 183 -3.29 -21.61 5.97
N LYS A 184 -1.96 -21.70 6.00
CA LYS A 184 -1.14 -21.10 7.09
C LYS A 184 -1.30 -19.58 7.13
N PHE A 185 -1.24 -18.89 5.99
CA PHE A 185 -1.45 -17.44 5.93
C PHE A 185 -2.82 -17.07 6.49
N HIS A 186 -3.89 -17.75 6.07
CA HIS A 186 -5.24 -17.53 6.62
C HIS A 186 -5.33 -17.80 8.13
N THR A 187 -4.57 -18.76 8.65
CA THR A 187 -4.51 -19.02 10.09
C THR A 187 -3.90 -17.85 10.86
N TYR A 188 -2.85 -17.22 10.31
CA TYR A 188 -2.17 -16.08 10.94
C TYR A 188 -2.72 -14.72 10.51
N GLN A 189 -3.66 -14.69 9.57
CA GLN A 189 -4.19 -13.46 8.99
C GLN A 189 -4.71 -12.49 10.05
N ASN A 190 -5.50 -12.99 11.01
CA ASN A 190 -6.03 -12.17 12.10
C ASN A 190 -4.91 -11.56 12.97
N ALA A 191 -3.80 -12.29 13.17
CA ALA A 191 -2.66 -11.77 13.93
C ALA A 191 -1.91 -10.69 13.15
N ILE A 192 -1.70 -10.92 11.85
CA ILE A 192 -1.09 -9.94 10.93
C ILE A 192 -1.94 -8.66 10.90
N GLU A 193 -3.25 -8.78 10.72
CA GLU A 193 -4.19 -7.66 10.70
C GLU A 193 -4.20 -6.91 12.02
N LYS A 194 -4.08 -7.60 13.17
CA LYS A 194 -3.93 -6.97 14.48
C LYS A 194 -2.66 -6.12 14.59
N VAL A 195 -1.52 -6.65 14.13
CA VAL A 195 -0.24 -5.92 14.15
C VAL A 195 -0.29 -4.71 13.22
N VAL A 196 -0.72 -4.91 11.97
CA VAL A 196 -0.87 -3.83 10.97
C VAL A 196 -1.81 -2.75 11.49
N GLY A 197 -3.00 -3.15 11.96
CA GLY A 197 -4.01 -2.21 12.44
C GLY A 197 -3.54 -1.39 13.64
N SER A 198 -2.88 -2.03 14.60
CA SER A 198 -2.32 -1.35 15.79
C SER A 198 -1.22 -0.35 15.41
N LEU A 199 -0.34 -0.72 14.48
CA LEU A 199 0.71 0.17 13.99
C LEU A 199 0.13 1.38 13.26
N LEU A 200 -0.86 1.18 12.38
CA LEU A 200 -1.50 2.27 11.65
C LEU A 200 -2.22 3.25 12.59
N ILE A 201 -2.91 2.74 13.63
CA ILE A 201 -3.49 3.60 14.68
C ILE A 201 -2.40 4.37 15.41
N GLY A 202 -1.32 3.69 15.83
CA GLY A 202 -0.19 4.32 16.51
C GLY A 202 0.47 5.42 15.67
N PHE A 203 0.66 5.19 14.37
CA PHE A 203 1.16 6.20 13.44
C PHE A 203 0.19 7.38 13.30
N GLY A 204 -1.10 7.13 13.09
CA GLY A 204 -2.11 8.19 12.98
C GLY A 204 -2.19 9.05 14.26
N LEU A 205 -2.14 8.43 15.44
CA LEU A 205 -2.11 9.14 16.73
C LEU A 205 -0.84 9.98 16.89
N LYS A 206 0.34 9.40 16.61
CA LYS A 206 1.61 10.13 16.67
C LYS A 206 1.57 11.39 15.79
N VAL A 207 1.02 11.27 14.59
CA VAL A 207 0.94 12.40 13.67
C VAL A 207 -0.06 13.44 14.15
N ALA A 208 -1.22 13.03 14.66
CA ALA A 208 -2.20 13.94 15.24
C ALA A 208 -1.65 14.73 16.44
N MET A 209 -0.74 14.13 17.21
CA MET A 209 -0.08 14.77 18.36
C MET A 209 1.12 15.65 17.98
N THR A 210 1.59 15.58 16.74
CA THR A 210 2.71 16.42 16.28
C THR A 210 2.18 17.81 15.93
N SER A 211 2.67 18.86 16.60
CA SER A 211 2.32 20.26 16.31
C SER A 211 2.75 20.66 14.89
N ASN A 212 2.01 21.60 14.31
CA ASN A 212 2.43 22.29 13.08
C ASN A 212 3.23 23.52 13.51
N ASP A 213 4.49 23.31 13.88
CA ASP A 213 5.44 24.39 14.13
C ASP A 213 6.17 24.77 12.83
#